data_AF-A0A2E1XBQ6-F1
#
_entry.id   AF-A0A2E1XBQ6-F1
#
_cell.length_a   1.000
_cell.length_b   1.000
_cell.length_c   1.000
_cell.angle_alpha   90.00
_cell.angle_beta   90.00
_cell.angle_gamma   90.00
#
_symmetry.space_group_name_H-M   'P 1'
#
loop_
_entity.id
_entity.type
_entity.pdbx_description
1 polymer ?
#
loop_
_entity_poly.entity_id
_entity_poly.type
_entity_poly.pdbx_seq_one_letter_code
_entity_poly.pdbx_strand_id
1 'polypeptide(L)'
;MISDVLFAALGLSAAALLLTAALSPLETLSWWAGWTEDELGDITPPLTSPTGDRKRYIVYLSGVASLSGEFLLPREKAFIRRLHQKFPDAVIVSDVFPYSPRGMPLLETPRLFDRVWRRAQMLKLRERQSLLHALINLRNIFQVMVSADHRYGPIFNQGAASVIENALINHGYVRGSGAPAAIIGYSGGAQVAVGAAAFLKARLRAPIDVISLGGVLASDPGLNYIRKLHHITGERDMIERVGAVMFAERWKLMGYSNWNAGKRDGRIEIHRLPTMRHAGVNGYFGRLPVNGVSNAERTLEEIAKLI
;
A
#
# COMPACT_ATOMS: atom_id res chain seq x y z
N MET A 1 -29.86 12.96 -30.24
CA MET A 1 -30.43 12.07 -29.19
C MET A 1 -29.40 11.11 -28.61
N ILE A 2 -28.82 10.15 -29.36
CA ILE A 2 -27.81 9.22 -28.80
C ILE A 2 -26.53 9.96 -28.38
N SER A 3 -26.10 10.95 -29.16
CA SER A 3 -24.97 11.85 -28.84
C SER A 3 -25.19 12.61 -27.54
N ASP A 4 -26.37 13.20 -27.35
CA ASP A 4 -26.66 14.10 -26.23
C ASP A 4 -26.78 13.33 -24.91
N VAL A 5 -27.34 12.12 -24.97
CA VAL A 5 -27.37 11.18 -23.83
C VAL A 5 -25.95 10.70 -23.49
N LEU A 6 -25.09 10.46 -24.49
CA LEU A 6 -23.70 10.08 -24.28
C LEU A 6 -22.88 11.23 -23.64
N PHE A 7 -23.05 12.45 -24.12
CA PHE A 7 -22.41 13.65 -23.55
C PHE A 7 -22.90 13.94 -22.13
N ALA A 8 -24.20 13.80 -21.86
CA ALA A 8 -24.75 13.93 -20.52
C ALA A 8 -24.22 12.85 -19.57
N ALA A 9 -24.11 11.60 -20.02
CA ALA A 9 -23.56 10.51 -19.23
C ALA A 9 -22.05 10.69 -18.95
N LEU A 10 -21.28 11.15 -19.93
CA LEU A 10 -19.87 11.49 -19.77
C LEU A 10 -19.69 12.67 -18.80
N GLY A 11 -20.51 13.71 -18.94
CA GLY A 11 -20.53 14.87 -18.04
C GLY A 11 -20.87 14.49 -16.60
N LEU A 12 -21.90 13.67 -16.39
CA LEU A 12 -22.25 13.17 -15.05
C LEU A 12 -21.14 12.28 -14.46
N SER A 13 -20.51 11.44 -15.29
CA SER A 13 -19.41 10.58 -14.86
C SER A 13 -18.18 11.40 -14.46
N ALA A 14 -17.84 12.43 -15.25
CA ALA A 14 -16.76 13.37 -14.93
C ALA A 14 -17.07 14.18 -13.66
N ALA A 15 -18.31 14.65 -13.49
CA ALA A 15 -18.74 15.36 -12.30
C ALA A 15 -18.70 14.46 -11.05
N ALA A 16 -19.18 13.22 -11.14
CA ALA A 16 -19.10 12.24 -10.06
C ALA A 16 -17.64 11.88 -9.72
N LEU A 17 -16.77 11.83 -10.73
CA LEU A 17 -15.34 11.61 -10.57
C LEU A 17 -14.66 12.76 -9.83
N LEU A 18 -14.93 14.00 -10.26
CA LEU A 18 -14.42 15.21 -9.61
C LEU A 18 -14.96 15.36 -8.20
N LEU A 19 -16.24 15.04 -7.97
CA LEU A 19 -16.85 15.05 -6.64
C LEU A 19 -16.20 14.00 -5.74
N THR A 20 -15.99 12.77 -6.22
CA THR A 20 -15.31 11.70 -5.45
C THR A 20 -13.88 12.08 -5.13
N ALA A 21 -13.15 12.67 -6.08
CA ALA A 21 -11.81 13.20 -5.89
C ALA A 21 -11.78 14.32 -4.84
N ALA A 22 -12.73 15.27 -4.92
CA ALA A 22 -12.85 16.39 -4.00
C ALA A 22 -13.31 15.96 -2.59
N LEU A 23 -14.10 14.88 -2.49
CA LEU A 23 -14.54 14.31 -1.22
C LEU A 23 -13.50 13.38 -0.58
N SER A 24 -12.47 12.93 -1.31
CA SER A 24 -11.42 12.07 -0.78
C SER A 24 -10.59 12.74 0.33
N PRO A 25 -10.17 14.02 0.21
CA PRO A 25 -9.62 14.78 1.34
C PRO A 25 -10.61 14.96 2.49
N LEU A 26 -11.92 15.08 2.22
CA LEU A 26 -12.93 15.23 3.26
C LEU A 26 -13.21 13.92 4.03
N GLU A 27 -13.03 12.75 3.42
CA GLU A 27 -13.01 11.45 4.12
C GLU A 27 -11.80 11.39 5.09
N THR A 28 -10.67 11.98 4.68
CA THR A 28 -9.46 12.09 5.51
C THR A 28 -9.65 13.10 6.66
N LEU A 29 -10.32 14.22 6.40
CA LEU A 29 -10.60 15.27 7.39
C LEU A 29 -11.74 14.90 8.36
N SER A 30 -12.79 14.21 7.91
CA SER A 30 -13.86 13.70 8.78
C SER A 30 -13.38 12.60 9.73
N TRP A 31 -12.33 11.87 9.33
CA TRP A 31 -11.57 11.02 10.22
C TRP A 31 -10.77 11.83 11.24
N TRP A 32 -10.06 12.89 10.83
CA TRP A 32 -9.35 13.78 11.76
C TRP A 32 -10.27 14.45 12.79
N ALA A 33 -11.48 14.85 12.38
CA ALA A 33 -12.47 15.48 13.25
C ALA A 33 -13.18 14.50 14.22
N GLY A 34 -13.05 13.17 14.00
CA GLY A 34 -13.61 12.14 14.87
C GLY A 34 -12.61 11.58 15.88
N TRP A 35 -11.40 12.15 15.95
CA TRP A 35 -10.36 11.76 16.88
C TRP A 35 -10.58 12.48 18.23
N THR A 36 -10.91 11.73 19.27
CA THR A 36 -10.86 12.23 20.65
C THR A 36 -9.48 11.90 21.25
N GLU A 37 -8.94 12.83 22.04
CA GLU A 37 -7.66 12.69 22.75
C GLU A 37 -7.60 11.43 23.66
N ASP A 38 -8.73 10.77 23.91
CA ASP A 38 -8.82 9.55 24.71
C ASP A 38 -8.21 8.29 24.05
N GLU A 39 -8.05 8.25 22.72
CA GLU A 39 -7.35 7.14 22.03
C GLU A 39 -5.82 7.32 21.97
N LEU A 40 -5.32 8.47 22.43
CA LEU A 40 -3.92 8.68 22.83
C LEU A 40 -3.67 8.19 24.27
N GLY A 41 -4.56 7.37 24.82
CA GLY A 41 -4.48 6.87 26.19
C GLY A 41 -3.06 6.46 26.55
N ASP A 42 -2.57 6.96 27.69
CA ASP A 42 -1.21 6.79 28.21
C ASP A 42 -0.69 5.36 27.98
N ILE A 43 0.05 5.17 26.88
CA ILE A 43 0.57 3.85 26.50
C ILE A 43 1.80 3.59 27.35
N THR A 44 1.59 3.11 28.57
CA THR A 44 2.65 2.50 29.37
C THR A 44 2.96 1.15 28.72
N PRO A 45 4.14 0.96 28.09
CA PRO A 45 4.46 -0.33 27.49
C PRO A 45 4.58 -1.38 28.60
N PRO A 46 4.02 -2.59 28.45
CA PRO A 46 4.40 -3.68 29.34
C PRO A 46 5.90 -3.93 29.15
N LEU A 47 6.66 -3.74 30.23
CA LEU A 47 8.09 -4.08 30.33
C LEU A 47 8.23 -5.59 30.30
N THR A 48 8.07 -6.20 29.14
CA THR A 48 8.42 -7.61 28.92
C THR A 48 9.67 -7.63 28.05
N SER A 49 10.77 -8.05 28.67
CA SER A 49 12.02 -8.33 27.96
C SER A 49 11.77 -9.49 27.00
N PRO A 50 12.07 -9.37 25.69
CA PRO A 50 11.92 -10.48 24.77
C PRO A 50 12.94 -11.56 25.12
N THR A 51 12.46 -12.61 25.80
CA THR A 51 13.18 -13.87 25.99
C THR A 51 12.65 -14.83 24.94
N GLY A 52 13.39 -14.99 23.85
CA GLY A 52 13.04 -15.86 22.72
C GLY A 52 13.63 -15.34 21.42
N ASP A 53 13.99 -16.28 20.54
CA ASP A 53 14.53 -16.02 19.21
C ASP A 53 13.75 -14.89 18.50
N ARG A 54 14.44 -13.87 17.99
CA ARG A 54 13.78 -12.64 17.51
C ARG A 54 12.93 -12.95 16.27
N LYS A 55 11.65 -13.24 16.49
CA LYS A 55 10.66 -13.43 15.42
C LYS A 55 10.71 -12.26 14.44
N ARG A 56 10.82 -12.56 13.15
CA ARG A 56 10.79 -11.58 12.08
C ARG A 56 9.36 -11.40 11.58
N TYR A 57 8.95 -10.16 11.34
CA TYR A 57 7.62 -9.85 10.82
C TYR A 57 7.70 -9.42 9.37
N ILE A 58 6.81 -9.94 8.54
CA ILE A 58 6.68 -9.56 7.13
C ILE A 58 5.25 -9.10 6.90
N VAL A 59 5.05 -7.81 6.66
CA VAL A 59 3.74 -7.22 6.35
C VAL A 59 3.58 -7.12 4.84
N TYR A 60 2.46 -7.55 4.29
CA TYR A 60 2.15 -7.40 2.87
C TYR A 60 1.05 -6.36 2.64
N LEU A 61 1.36 -5.32 1.86
CA LEU A 61 0.44 -4.28 1.43
C LEU A 61 0.13 -4.44 -0.06
N SER A 62 -1.12 -4.78 -0.35
CA SER A 62 -1.59 -5.00 -1.72
C SER A 62 -1.66 -3.71 -2.55
N GLY A 63 -1.73 -3.86 -3.87
CA GLY A 63 -1.87 -2.75 -4.83
C GLY A 63 -3.30 -2.18 -4.88
N VAL A 64 -3.45 -1.04 -5.56
CA VAL A 64 -4.72 -0.27 -5.62
C VAL A 64 -5.91 -1.05 -6.19
N ALA A 65 -5.65 -2.12 -6.95
CA ALA A 65 -6.65 -3.00 -7.53
C ALA A 65 -7.24 -4.00 -6.53
N SER A 66 -6.68 -4.11 -5.33
CA SER A 66 -7.26 -4.92 -4.26
C SER A 66 -8.43 -4.19 -3.62
N LEU A 67 -9.52 -4.92 -3.46
CA LEU A 67 -10.81 -4.38 -3.03
C LEU A 67 -10.89 -4.22 -1.50
N SER A 68 -10.04 -4.93 -0.75
CA SER A 68 -10.15 -5.12 0.70
C SER A 68 -8.92 -5.85 1.29
N GLY A 69 -8.65 -5.71 2.59
CA GLY A 69 -7.61 -6.47 3.31
C GLY A 69 -7.83 -7.99 3.31
N GLU A 70 -9.07 -8.44 3.15
CA GLU A 70 -9.44 -9.87 3.02
C GLU A 70 -9.51 -10.36 1.56
N PHE A 71 -9.69 -9.44 0.60
CA PHE A 71 -9.87 -9.74 -0.82
C PHE A 71 -8.61 -9.44 -1.65
N LEU A 72 -7.48 -10.04 -1.25
CA LEU A 72 -6.33 -10.20 -2.13
C LEU A 72 -6.74 -10.88 -3.45
N LEU A 73 -6.15 -10.44 -4.57
CA LEU A 73 -6.36 -11.12 -5.85
C LEU A 73 -5.89 -12.59 -5.76
N PRO A 74 -6.48 -13.54 -6.49
CA PRO A 74 -6.10 -14.95 -6.41
C PRO A 74 -4.60 -15.23 -6.59
N ARG A 75 -3.92 -14.40 -7.40
CA ARG A 75 -2.47 -14.49 -7.62
C ARG A 75 -1.66 -13.98 -6.43
N GLU A 76 -2.13 -12.94 -5.76
CA GLU A 76 -1.55 -12.44 -4.51
C GLU A 76 -1.76 -13.45 -3.39
N LYS A 77 -2.97 -14.03 -3.25
CA LYS A 77 -3.20 -15.13 -2.29
C LYS A 77 -2.24 -16.30 -2.52
N ALA A 78 -2.01 -16.67 -3.78
CA ALA A 78 -1.04 -17.71 -4.13
C ALA A 78 0.40 -17.31 -3.78
N PHE A 79 0.76 -16.05 -3.99
CA PHE A 79 2.06 -15.51 -3.62
C PHE A 79 2.28 -15.52 -2.10
N ILE A 80 1.31 -15.07 -1.31
CA ILE A 80 1.37 -15.09 0.16
C ILE A 80 1.53 -16.51 0.69
N ARG A 81 0.81 -17.50 0.14
CA ARG A 81 1.03 -18.90 0.53
C ARG A 81 2.46 -19.38 0.29
N ARG A 82 3.07 -18.97 -0.84
CA ARG A 82 4.48 -19.30 -1.11
C ARG A 82 5.43 -18.53 -0.20
N LEU A 83 5.07 -17.31 0.21
CA LEU A 83 5.82 -16.53 1.18
C LEU A 83 5.87 -17.26 2.54
N HIS A 84 4.74 -17.80 3.01
CA HIS A 84 4.69 -18.64 4.22
C HIS A 84 5.57 -19.88 4.11
N GLN A 85 5.59 -20.53 2.94
CA GLN A 85 6.44 -21.69 2.71
C GLN A 85 7.93 -21.32 2.69
N LYS A 86 8.27 -20.13 2.17
CA LYS A 86 9.65 -19.67 2.04
C LYS A 86 10.24 -19.17 3.35
N PHE A 87 9.40 -18.62 4.23
CA PHE A 87 9.80 -18.06 5.53
C PHE A 87 8.99 -18.68 6.67
N PRO A 88 9.22 -19.97 7.00
CA PRO A 88 8.47 -20.66 8.05
C PRO A 88 8.65 -20.04 9.44
N ASP A 89 9.79 -19.39 9.69
CA ASP A 89 10.13 -18.77 10.98
C ASP A 89 9.67 -17.31 11.08
N ALA A 90 9.10 -16.74 10.00
CA ALA A 90 8.60 -15.37 9.98
C ALA A 90 7.08 -15.34 10.19
N VAL A 91 6.61 -14.31 10.91
CA VAL A 91 5.19 -14.00 11.03
C VAL A 91 4.79 -13.15 9.84
N ILE A 92 3.98 -13.71 8.94
CA ILE A 92 3.47 -13.00 7.77
C ILE A 92 2.10 -12.43 8.07
N VAL A 93 1.95 -11.12 7.88
CA VAL A 93 0.75 -10.34 8.13
C VAL A 93 0.24 -9.83 6.78
N SER A 94 -0.90 -10.33 6.31
CA SER A 94 -1.44 -10.02 4.98
C SER A 94 -2.88 -9.50 4.97
N ASP A 95 -3.45 -9.32 6.15
CA ASP A 95 -4.80 -8.80 6.42
C ASP A 95 -4.83 -7.27 6.59
N VAL A 96 -3.83 -6.58 6.01
CA VAL A 96 -3.73 -5.12 6.06
C VAL A 96 -4.33 -4.51 4.79
N PHE A 97 -5.33 -3.64 4.96
CA PHE A 97 -5.82 -2.80 3.88
C PHE A 97 -5.16 -1.41 3.88
N PRO A 98 -4.17 -1.15 3.02
CA PRO A 98 -3.33 0.05 3.11
C PRO A 98 -4.03 1.34 2.68
N TYR A 99 -5.22 1.27 2.08
CA TYR A 99 -5.90 2.43 1.51
C TYR A 99 -6.98 3.02 2.43
N SER A 100 -7.16 2.49 3.64
CA SER A 100 -8.16 2.98 4.59
C SER A 100 -7.49 3.28 5.93
N PRO A 101 -7.58 4.51 6.47
CA PRO A 101 -7.08 4.83 7.80
C PRO A 101 -7.70 3.97 8.93
N ARG A 102 -8.83 3.31 8.69
CA ARG A 102 -9.46 2.36 9.63
C ARG A 102 -9.12 0.89 9.36
N GLY A 103 -8.34 0.60 8.32
CA GLY A 103 -8.01 -0.77 7.91
C GLY A 103 -9.17 -1.55 7.30
N MET A 104 -10.37 -0.96 7.26
CA MET A 104 -11.56 -1.60 6.69
C MET A 104 -11.79 -1.19 5.24
N PRO A 105 -12.22 -2.14 4.38
CA PRO A 105 -12.69 -1.85 3.04
C PRO A 105 -13.96 -1.00 3.03
N LEU A 106 -14.19 -0.31 1.91
CA LEU A 106 -15.34 0.59 1.69
C LEU A 106 -16.71 -0.04 1.98
N LEU A 107 -16.82 -1.37 1.89
CA LEU A 107 -18.07 -2.12 2.04
C LEU A 107 -18.41 -2.45 3.50
N GLU A 108 -17.47 -2.24 4.43
CA GLU A 108 -17.61 -2.60 5.85
C GLU A 108 -17.59 -1.38 6.79
N THR A 109 -17.38 -0.18 6.25
CA THR A 109 -17.36 1.06 7.02
C THR A 109 -18.78 1.63 7.20
N PRO A 110 -19.26 1.89 8.43
CA PRO A 110 -20.51 2.61 8.63
C PRO A 110 -20.32 4.06 8.18
N ARG A 111 -21.06 4.49 7.14
CA ARG A 111 -20.96 5.83 6.56
C ARG A 111 -22.20 6.67 6.86
N LEU A 112 -22.00 7.99 6.95
CA LEU A 112 -23.06 9.03 6.90
C LEU A 112 -23.96 8.94 5.65
N PHE A 113 -23.55 8.19 4.62
CA PHE A 113 -24.27 7.98 3.35
C PHE A 113 -24.57 6.49 3.05
N ASP A 114 -24.66 5.64 4.08
CA ASP A 114 -24.91 4.18 3.98
C ASP A 114 -26.10 3.83 3.06
N ARG A 115 -27.15 4.65 3.10
CA ARG A 115 -28.38 4.45 2.31
C ARG A 115 -28.17 4.62 0.80
N VAL A 116 -27.27 5.51 0.38
CA VAL A 116 -26.97 5.74 -1.04
C VAL A 116 -26.20 4.55 -1.61
N TRP A 117 -25.25 4.02 -0.83
CA TRP A 117 -24.45 2.88 -1.24
C TRP A 117 -25.23 1.57 -1.22
N ARG A 118 -26.07 1.34 -0.20
CA ARG A 118 -26.99 0.19 -0.17
C ARG A 118 -28.02 0.24 -1.29
N ARG A 119 -28.54 1.42 -1.66
CA ARG A 119 -29.40 1.58 -2.85
C ARG A 119 -28.67 1.29 -4.15
N ALA A 120 -27.42 1.74 -4.28
CA ALA A 120 -26.58 1.41 -5.43
C ALA A 120 -26.27 -0.10 -5.53
N GLN A 121 -26.16 -0.80 -4.39
CA GLN A 121 -25.98 -2.25 -4.34
C GLN A 121 -27.26 -3.06 -4.62
N MET A 122 -28.42 -2.60 -4.15
CA MET A 122 -29.71 -3.27 -4.42
C MET A 122 -30.09 -3.20 -5.90
N LEU A 123 -29.63 -2.17 -6.62
CA LEU A 123 -29.65 -2.11 -8.08
C LEU A 123 -28.55 -3.03 -8.65
N LYS A 124 -28.74 -4.35 -8.53
CA LYS A 124 -27.92 -5.39 -9.20
C LYS A 124 -28.04 -5.26 -10.72
N LEU A 125 -27.36 -4.28 -11.29
CA LEU A 125 -27.09 -4.20 -12.71
C LEU A 125 -25.83 -5.03 -12.97
N ARG A 126 -26.02 -6.23 -13.53
CA ARG A 126 -24.95 -7.19 -13.86
C ARG A 126 -23.81 -6.57 -14.70
N GLU A 127 -24.07 -5.47 -15.41
CA GLU A 127 -23.07 -4.71 -16.18
C GLU A 127 -22.30 -3.63 -15.37
N ARG A 128 -22.81 -3.19 -14.20
CA ARG A 128 -22.22 -2.10 -13.39
C ARG A 128 -21.17 -2.53 -12.37
N GLN A 129 -20.89 -3.82 -12.22
CA GLN A 129 -19.79 -4.29 -11.36
C GLN A 129 -18.45 -3.69 -11.81
N SER A 130 -18.21 -3.60 -13.13
CA SER A 130 -17.01 -2.95 -13.69
C SER A 130 -16.86 -1.48 -13.25
N LEU A 131 -17.96 -0.71 -13.26
CA LEU A 131 -17.94 0.69 -12.83
C LEU A 131 -17.66 0.84 -11.33
N LEU A 132 -18.27 -0.02 -10.51
CA LEU A 132 -18.00 -0.05 -9.07
C LEU A 132 -16.53 -0.37 -8.78
N HIS A 133 -15.96 -1.36 -9.47
CA HIS A 133 -14.54 -1.70 -9.37
C HIS A 133 -13.64 -0.54 -9.84
N ALA A 134 -14.00 0.12 -10.94
CA ALA A 134 -13.27 1.28 -11.43
C ALA A 134 -13.28 2.44 -10.42
N LEU A 135 -14.42 2.71 -9.78
CA LEU A 135 -14.53 3.75 -8.75
C LEU A 135 -13.71 3.43 -7.50
N ILE A 136 -13.71 2.17 -7.04
CA ILE A 136 -12.88 1.74 -5.90
C ILE A 136 -11.39 1.89 -6.23
N ASN A 137 -10.97 1.42 -7.40
CA ASN A 137 -9.57 1.53 -7.84
C ASN A 137 -9.16 3.00 -7.97
N LEU A 138 -10.03 3.84 -8.52
CA LEU A 138 -9.77 5.26 -8.66
C LEU A 138 -9.64 5.95 -7.29
N ARG A 139 -10.51 5.63 -6.35
CA ARG A 139 -10.40 6.13 -4.97
C ARG A 139 -9.09 5.66 -4.32
N ASN A 140 -8.69 4.40 -4.50
CA ASN A 140 -7.42 3.90 -3.98
C ASN A 140 -6.22 4.62 -4.61
N ILE A 141 -6.28 4.94 -5.91
CA ILE A 141 -5.28 5.80 -6.57
C ILE A 141 -5.24 7.18 -5.91
N PHE A 142 -6.39 7.81 -5.63
CA PHE A 142 -6.41 9.07 -4.90
C PHE A 142 -5.79 8.98 -3.50
N GLN A 143 -6.03 7.89 -2.76
CA GLN A 143 -5.38 7.68 -1.46
C GLN A 143 -3.86 7.56 -1.58
N VAL A 144 -3.36 6.89 -2.62
CA VAL A 144 -1.92 6.84 -2.92
C VAL A 144 -1.38 8.25 -3.22
N MET A 145 -2.11 9.05 -4.00
CA MET A 145 -1.74 10.43 -4.28
C MET A 145 -1.76 11.31 -3.03
N VAL A 146 -2.74 11.12 -2.14
CA VAL A 146 -2.81 11.80 -0.84
C VAL A 146 -1.62 11.40 0.04
N SER A 147 -1.32 10.10 0.13
CA SER A 147 -0.17 9.57 0.86
C SER A 147 1.16 10.18 0.38
N ALA A 148 1.28 10.43 -0.92
CA ALA A 148 2.45 11.04 -1.55
C ALA A 148 2.52 12.58 -1.44
N ASP A 149 1.41 13.26 -1.12
CA ASP A 149 1.38 14.72 -1.00
C ASP A 149 1.98 15.17 0.34
N HIS A 150 2.88 16.15 0.32
CA HIS A 150 3.57 16.60 1.54
C HIS A 150 2.64 17.24 2.59
N ARG A 151 1.49 17.79 2.19
CA ARG A 151 0.57 18.50 3.09
C ARG A 151 -0.45 17.56 3.71
N TYR A 152 -1.03 16.66 2.90
CA TYR A 152 -2.08 15.75 3.35
C TYR A 152 -1.58 14.35 3.73
N GLY A 153 -0.43 13.96 3.19
CA GLY A 153 0.21 12.67 3.41
C GLY A 153 0.43 12.35 4.88
N PRO A 154 0.99 13.25 5.72
CA PRO A 154 1.23 12.93 7.13
C PRO A 154 -0.02 12.43 7.88
N ILE A 155 -1.18 13.03 7.64
CA ILE A 155 -2.45 12.64 8.29
C ILE A 155 -2.87 11.24 7.84
N PHE A 156 -2.89 11.00 6.53
CA PHE A 156 -3.24 9.69 5.97
C PHE A 156 -2.25 8.60 6.40
N ASN A 157 -0.95 8.89 6.32
CA ASN A 157 0.14 7.97 6.61
C ASN A 157 0.19 7.59 8.09
N GLN A 158 -0.19 8.48 9.00
CA GLN A 158 -0.36 8.18 10.42
C GLN A 158 -1.48 7.15 10.64
N GLY A 159 -2.61 7.30 9.94
CA GLY A 159 -3.71 6.34 9.97
C GLY A 159 -3.28 4.98 9.41
N ALA A 160 -2.62 4.97 8.25
CA ALA A 160 -2.09 3.74 7.64
C ALA A 160 -1.10 3.02 8.57
N ALA A 161 -0.24 3.77 9.27
CA ALA A 161 0.67 3.22 10.28
C ALA A 161 -0.08 2.54 11.43
N SER A 162 -1.18 3.13 11.91
CA SER A 162 -2.01 2.51 12.96
C SER A 162 -2.62 1.18 12.50
N VAL A 163 -3.05 1.10 11.25
CA VAL A 163 -3.59 -0.16 10.70
C VAL A 163 -2.51 -1.24 10.64
N ILE A 164 -1.32 -0.89 10.12
CA ILE A 164 -0.19 -1.82 10.03
C ILE A 164 0.23 -2.28 11.43
N GLU A 165 0.34 -1.35 12.37
CA GLU A 165 0.70 -1.64 13.75
C GLU A 165 -0.32 -2.54 14.45
N ASN A 166 -1.61 -2.24 14.33
CA ASN A 166 -2.66 -3.07 14.92
C ASN A 166 -2.64 -4.48 14.35
N ALA A 167 -2.45 -4.64 13.03
CA ALA A 167 -2.31 -5.94 12.41
C ALA A 167 -1.07 -6.71 12.92
N LEU A 168 0.07 -6.01 13.08
CA LEU A 168 1.27 -6.59 13.68
C LEU A 168 1.01 -7.08 15.12
N ILE A 169 0.39 -6.24 15.97
CA ILE A 169 0.07 -6.58 17.37
C ILE A 169 -0.89 -7.76 17.44
N ASN A 170 -1.92 -7.79 16.58
CA ASN A 170 -2.85 -8.91 16.49
C ASN A 170 -2.17 -10.24 16.11
N HIS A 171 -1.02 -10.16 15.43
CA HIS A 171 -0.18 -11.30 15.08
C HIS A 171 0.97 -11.54 16.09
N GLY A 172 0.91 -10.92 17.27
CA GLY A 172 1.83 -11.16 18.38
C GLY A 172 3.06 -10.25 18.42
N TYR A 173 3.11 -9.18 17.62
CA TYR A 173 4.18 -8.20 17.72
C TYR A 173 4.11 -7.45 19.05
N VAL A 174 5.21 -7.46 19.79
CA VAL A 174 5.34 -6.71 21.05
C VAL A 174 6.08 -5.40 20.78
N ARG A 175 5.44 -4.26 21.08
CA ARG A 175 6.05 -2.92 20.98
C ARG A 175 7.36 -2.87 21.78
N GLY A 176 8.40 -2.27 21.21
CA GLY A 176 9.71 -2.18 21.88
C GLY A 176 10.50 -3.48 21.95
N SER A 177 10.01 -4.61 21.41
CA SER A 177 10.76 -5.87 21.32
C SER A 177 12.02 -5.76 20.44
N GLY A 178 12.09 -4.74 19.58
CA GLY A 178 13.15 -4.57 18.59
C GLY A 178 13.13 -5.61 17.47
N ALA A 179 12.06 -6.42 17.38
CA ALA A 179 11.87 -7.39 16.30
C ALA A 179 11.82 -6.67 14.94
N PRO A 180 12.63 -7.08 13.94
CA PRO A 180 12.64 -6.42 12.64
C PRO A 180 11.34 -6.66 11.88
N ALA A 181 10.86 -5.62 11.19
CA ALA A 181 9.68 -5.68 10.34
C ALA A 181 10.04 -5.33 8.89
N ALA A 182 9.75 -6.23 7.95
CA ALA A 182 9.82 -5.97 6.52
C ALA A 182 8.40 -5.71 5.99
N ILE A 183 8.20 -4.61 5.27
CA ILE A 183 6.92 -4.26 4.66
C ILE A 183 7.04 -4.41 3.15
N ILE A 184 6.40 -5.43 2.60
CA ILE A 184 6.30 -5.67 1.16
C ILE A 184 5.13 -4.84 0.62
N GLY A 185 5.40 -3.85 -0.22
CA GLY A 185 4.37 -3.02 -0.85
C GLY A 185 4.31 -3.25 -2.35
N TYR A 186 3.16 -3.69 -2.87
CA TYR A 186 2.92 -3.81 -4.30
C TYR A 186 2.29 -2.54 -4.89
N SER A 187 2.86 -2.01 -5.97
CA SER A 187 2.32 -0.84 -6.68
C SER A 187 2.15 0.36 -5.71
N GLY A 188 0.95 0.94 -5.61
CA GLY A 188 0.65 2.02 -4.66
C GLY A 188 0.84 1.65 -3.17
N GLY A 189 0.79 0.35 -2.81
CA GLY A 189 1.05 -0.11 -1.46
C GLY A 189 2.48 0.19 -0.99
N ALA A 190 3.43 0.33 -1.93
CA ALA A 190 4.79 0.76 -1.62
C ALA A 190 4.85 2.22 -1.14
N GLN A 191 4.06 3.12 -1.72
CA GLN A 191 3.97 4.51 -1.26
C GLN A 191 3.42 4.56 0.16
N VAL A 192 2.35 3.82 0.44
CA VAL A 192 1.76 3.75 1.79
C VAL A 192 2.76 3.17 2.79
N ALA A 193 3.49 2.11 2.43
CA ALA A 193 4.53 1.53 3.28
C ALA A 193 5.60 2.56 3.67
N VAL A 194 6.11 3.30 2.69
CA VAL A 194 7.12 4.35 2.92
C VAL A 194 6.54 5.49 3.74
N GLY A 195 5.36 6.00 3.38
CA GLY A 195 4.72 7.10 4.10
C GLY A 195 4.44 6.77 5.57
N ALA A 196 4.01 5.54 5.86
CA ALA A 196 3.77 5.06 7.22
C ALA A 196 5.05 4.86 8.05
N ALA A 197 6.23 4.78 7.41
CA ALA A 197 7.46 4.35 8.05
C ALA A 197 7.90 5.25 9.21
N ALA A 198 7.73 6.58 9.11
CA ALA A 198 8.10 7.50 10.18
C ALA A 198 7.32 7.22 11.48
N PHE A 199 6.01 7.00 11.34
CA PHE A 199 5.12 6.70 12.46
C PHE A 199 5.39 5.30 13.03
N LEU A 200 5.53 4.30 12.16
CA LEU A 200 5.87 2.94 12.59
C LEU A 200 7.23 2.90 13.30
N LYS A 201 8.22 3.65 12.83
CA LYS A 201 9.54 3.72 13.46
C LYS A 201 9.43 4.27 14.90
N ALA A 202 8.67 5.34 15.08
CA ALA A 202 8.45 5.96 16.38
C ALA A 202 7.72 5.03 17.35
N ARG A 203 6.70 4.31 16.88
CA ARG A 203 5.84 3.46 17.72
C ARG A 203 6.42 2.08 18.01
N LEU A 204 6.99 1.42 17.00
CA LEU A 204 7.54 0.07 17.13
C LEU A 204 8.95 0.06 17.73
N ARG A 205 9.71 1.17 17.55
CA ARG A 205 11.12 1.32 17.95
C ARG A 205 12.03 0.19 17.42
N ALA A 206 11.74 -0.29 16.21
CA ALA A 206 12.44 -1.40 15.58
C ALA A 206 13.03 -1.03 14.20
N PRO A 207 13.92 -1.86 13.63
CA PRO A 207 14.32 -1.74 12.23
C PRO A 207 13.14 -2.02 11.30
N ILE A 208 12.94 -1.13 10.31
CA ILE A 208 11.90 -1.27 9.28
C ILE A 208 12.58 -1.27 7.93
N ASP A 209 12.33 -2.32 7.14
CA ASP A 209 12.68 -2.34 5.72
C ASP A 209 11.42 -2.30 4.89
N VAL A 210 11.51 -1.70 3.71
CA VAL A 210 10.44 -1.71 2.72
C VAL A 210 10.93 -2.45 1.48
N ILE A 211 10.15 -3.43 1.03
CA ILE A 211 10.38 -4.16 -0.21
C ILE A 211 9.28 -3.75 -1.19
N SER A 212 9.63 -2.91 -2.14
CA SER A 212 8.70 -2.33 -3.09
C SER A 212 8.66 -3.15 -4.37
N LEU A 213 7.49 -3.70 -4.72
CA LEU A 213 7.26 -4.45 -5.96
C LEU A 213 6.57 -3.56 -7.00
N GLY A 214 7.32 -3.09 -7.99
CA GLY A 214 6.82 -2.16 -9.00
C GLY A 214 6.20 -0.90 -8.40
N GLY A 215 6.74 -0.46 -7.26
CA GLY A 215 6.06 0.55 -6.45
C GLY A 215 5.95 1.90 -7.15
N VAL A 216 4.75 2.48 -7.07
CA VAL A 216 4.49 3.86 -7.49
C VAL A 216 4.60 4.73 -6.26
N LEU A 217 5.82 5.19 -5.97
CA LEU A 217 6.12 6.00 -4.80
C LEU A 217 6.81 7.32 -5.15
N ALA A 218 6.64 8.33 -4.31
CA ALA A 218 7.22 9.66 -4.41
C ALA A 218 8.54 9.75 -3.62
N SER A 219 9.07 10.98 -3.47
CA SER A 219 10.23 11.27 -2.61
C SER A 219 9.80 11.55 -1.16
N ASP A 220 9.04 10.62 -0.60
CA ASP A 220 8.41 10.75 0.72
C ASP A 220 9.45 10.89 1.87
N PRO A 221 9.24 11.79 2.85
CA PRO A 221 10.09 11.92 4.04
C PRO A 221 10.26 10.63 4.84
N GLY A 222 9.29 9.71 4.79
CA GLY A 222 9.33 8.39 5.39
C GLY A 222 10.54 7.54 4.97
N LEU A 223 11.13 7.83 3.81
CA LEU A 223 12.41 7.25 3.37
C LEU A 223 13.54 7.46 4.39
N ASN A 224 13.48 8.51 5.21
CA ASN A 224 14.45 8.82 6.27
C ASN A 224 14.29 7.97 7.53
N TYR A 225 13.22 7.18 7.63
CA TYR A 225 12.89 6.41 8.83
C TYR A 225 12.95 4.89 8.62
N ILE A 226 13.15 4.46 7.38
CA ILE A 226 13.45 3.06 7.03
C ILE A 226 14.96 2.81 7.07
N ARG A 227 15.35 1.58 7.37
CA ARG A 227 16.72 1.12 7.25
C ARG A 227 17.08 0.91 5.77
N LYS A 228 16.19 0.28 5.02
CA LYS A 228 16.38 0.00 3.60
C LYS A 228 15.06 0.05 2.82
N LEU A 229 15.13 0.59 1.61
CA LEU A 229 14.14 0.37 0.56
C LEU A 229 14.78 -0.50 -0.53
N HIS A 230 14.33 -1.74 -0.64
CA HIS A 230 14.63 -2.58 -1.80
C HIS A 230 13.52 -2.41 -2.83
N HIS A 231 13.80 -1.64 -3.88
CA HIS A 231 12.85 -1.32 -4.93
C HIS A 231 13.02 -2.28 -6.11
N ILE A 232 12.21 -3.35 -6.10
CA ILE A 232 12.14 -4.33 -7.18
C ILE A 232 11.30 -3.75 -8.32
N THR A 233 11.91 -3.61 -9.49
CA THR A 233 11.31 -2.99 -10.69
C THR A 233 11.34 -3.96 -11.87
N GLY A 234 10.31 -3.92 -12.68
CA GLY A 234 10.21 -4.71 -13.90
C GLY A 234 10.74 -3.95 -15.11
N GLU A 235 11.53 -4.61 -15.95
CA GLU A 235 12.07 -3.99 -17.17
C GLU A 235 10.96 -3.52 -18.13
N ARG A 236 9.78 -4.14 -18.11
CA ARG A 236 8.63 -3.76 -18.95
C ARG A 236 7.47 -3.21 -18.10
N ASP A 237 7.76 -2.79 -16.87
CA ASP A 237 6.80 -2.17 -15.97
C ASP A 237 6.60 -0.69 -16.35
N MET A 238 5.57 -0.42 -17.14
CA MET A 238 5.24 0.95 -17.54
C MET A 238 4.60 1.77 -16.41
N ILE A 239 3.96 1.12 -15.44
CA ILE A 239 3.26 1.83 -14.36
C ILE A 239 4.28 2.41 -13.38
N GLU A 240 5.28 1.63 -12.99
CA GLU A 240 6.39 2.10 -12.16
C GLU A 240 7.14 3.26 -12.86
N ARG A 241 7.46 3.09 -14.16
CA ARG A 241 8.16 4.12 -14.94
C ARG A 241 7.38 5.42 -15.04
N VAL A 242 6.09 5.36 -15.35
CA VAL A 242 5.23 6.55 -15.39
C VAL A 242 5.18 7.19 -14.01
N GLY A 243 5.05 6.41 -12.94
CA GLY A 243 5.12 6.91 -11.57
C GLY A 243 6.42 7.67 -11.29
N ALA A 244 7.58 7.10 -11.64
CA ALA A 244 8.88 7.72 -11.47
C ALA A 244 9.04 9.03 -12.27
N VAL A 245 8.37 9.16 -13.42
CA VAL A 245 8.33 10.40 -14.22
C VAL A 245 7.38 11.42 -13.59
N MET A 246 6.20 11.00 -13.11
CA MET A 246 5.20 11.91 -12.52
C MET A 246 5.69 12.58 -11.24
N PHE A 247 6.49 11.89 -10.43
CA PHE A 247 7.09 12.46 -9.23
C PHE A 247 8.40 13.16 -9.57
N ALA A 248 8.34 14.47 -9.84
CA ALA A 248 9.50 15.29 -10.23
C ALA A 248 10.69 15.13 -9.26
N GLU A 249 10.43 14.98 -7.96
CA GLU A 249 11.46 14.77 -6.95
C GLU A 249 12.23 13.44 -7.09
N ARG A 250 11.74 12.49 -7.90
CA ARG A 250 12.50 11.26 -8.26
C ARG A 250 13.50 11.49 -9.37
N TRP A 251 13.42 12.62 -10.08
CA TRP A 251 14.30 12.93 -11.20
C TRP A 251 15.72 13.21 -10.71
N LYS A 252 16.72 12.87 -11.53
CA LYS A 252 18.15 13.00 -11.16
C LYS A 252 18.55 14.44 -10.81
N LEU A 253 17.87 15.43 -11.39
CA LEU A 253 18.13 16.86 -11.14
C LEU A 253 17.75 17.29 -9.73
N MET A 254 16.80 16.59 -9.09
CA MET A 254 16.31 16.91 -7.75
C MET A 254 17.19 16.26 -6.68
N GLY A 255 18.48 16.53 -6.71
CA GLY A 255 19.48 15.85 -5.87
C GLY A 255 19.25 15.99 -4.36
N TYR A 256 18.49 17.01 -3.92
CA TYR A 256 18.16 17.26 -2.51
C TYR A 256 16.95 16.45 -2.01
N SER A 257 16.22 15.79 -2.90
CA SER A 257 15.02 15.04 -2.53
C SER A 257 15.37 13.82 -1.67
N ASN A 258 14.46 13.39 -0.78
CA ASN A 258 14.63 12.19 0.04
C ASN A 258 14.95 10.94 -0.81
N TRP A 259 14.37 10.84 -2.01
CA TRP A 259 14.65 9.77 -2.96
C TRP A 259 16.10 9.79 -3.46
N ASN A 260 16.59 10.93 -3.93
CA ASN A 260 17.96 11.00 -4.45
C ASN A 260 19.00 10.97 -3.33
N ALA A 261 18.70 11.55 -2.16
CA ALA A 261 19.52 11.40 -0.96
C ALA A 261 19.61 9.92 -0.55
N GLY A 262 18.48 9.22 -0.45
CA GLY A 262 18.40 7.80 -0.09
C GLY A 262 19.10 6.87 -1.08
N LYS A 263 19.16 7.21 -2.37
CA LYS A 263 19.98 6.48 -3.33
C LYS A 263 21.48 6.72 -3.12
N ARG A 264 21.88 7.96 -2.83
CA ARG A 264 23.31 8.33 -2.65
C ARG A 264 23.92 7.71 -1.39
N ASP A 265 23.16 7.67 -0.30
CA ASP A 265 23.62 7.07 0.96
C ASP A 265 23.37 5.55 1.04
N GLY A 266 22.83 4.96 -0.04
CA GLY A 266 22.62 3.53 -0.15
C GLY A 266 21.39 3.01 0.61
N ARG A 267 20.53 3.86 1.20
CA ARG A 267 19.25 3.38 1.77
C ARG A 267 18.30 2.82 0.72
N ILE A 268 18.38 3.27 -0.52
CA ILE A 268 17.54 2.81 -1.63
C ILE A 268 18.37 1.98 -2.60
N GLU A 269 17.99 0.71 -2.77
CA GLU A 269 18.55 -0.20 -3.76
C GLU A 269 17.51 -0.58 -4.80
N ILE A 270 17.91 -0.58 -6.08
CA ILE A 270 17.00 -0.90 -7.18
C ILE A 270 17.37 -2.28 -7.74
N HIS A 271 16.42 -3.20 -7.69
CA HIS A 271 16.57 -4.58 -8.17
C HIS A 271 15.74 -4.72 -9.44
N ARG A 272 16.37 -5.01 -10.59
CA ARG A 272 15.67 -5.05 -11.88
C ARG A 272 15.40 -6.48 -12.31
N LEU A 273 14.12 -6.80 -12.57
CA LEU A 273 13.69 -8.09 -13.10
C LEU A 273 13.45 -8.00 -14.62
N PRO A 274 14.26 -8.70 -15.45
CA PRO A 274 14.09 -8.72 -16.90
C PRO A 274 12.71 -9.20 -17.33
N THR A 275 12.21 -8.67 -18.45
CA THR A 275 10.92 -9.00 -19.09
C THR A 275 9.64 -8.80 -18.25
N MET A 276 9.77 -8.48 -16.96
CA MET A 276 8.70 -8.31 -15.99
C MET A 276 7.84 -7.07 -16.30
N ARG A 277 6.51 -7.24 -16.31
CA ARG A 277 5.53 -6.15 -16.40
C ARG A 277 4.97 -5.82 -15.01
N HIS A 278 4.13 -4.79 -14.91
CA HIS A 278 3.49 -4.44 -13.65
C HIS A 278 2.55 -5.54 -13.13
N ALA A 279 1.59 -5.92 -13.97
CA ALA A 279 0.48 -6.78 -13.61
C ALA A 279 0.19 -7.81 -14.72
N GLY A 280 -0.82 -8.65 -14.50
CA GLY A 280 -1.24 -9.66 -15.46
C GLY A 280 -0.33 -10.88 -15.47
N VAL A 281 -0.44 -11.71 -16.51
CA VAL A 281 0.28 -13.01 -16.61
C VAL A 281 1.80 -12.87 -16.62
N ASN A 282 2.28 -11.68 -16.99
CA ASN A 282 3.69 -11.30 -17.05
C ASN A 282 4.07 -10.33 -15.92
N GLY A 283 3.17 -10.10 -14.95
CA GLY A 283 3.41 -9.23 -13.79
C GLY A 283 4.22 -9.89 -12.69
N TYR A 284 4.45 -9.19 -11.57
CA TYR A 284 5.22 -9.74 -10.42
C TYR A 284 4.63 -11.03 -9.86
N PHE A 285 3.29 -11.18 -9.88
CA PHE A 285 2.60 -12.42 -9.49
C PHE A 285 2.19 -13.28 -10.70
N GLY A 286 2.83 -13.04 -11.84
CA GLY A 286 2.58 -13.67 -13.11
C GLY A 286 3.04 -15.13 -13.13
N ARG A 287 2.31 -15.97 -13.88
CA ARG A 287 2.64 -17.39 -14.06
C ARG A 287 3.40 -17.67 -15.34
N LEU A 288 3.54 -16.69 -16.25
CA LEU A 288 4.28 -16.92 -17.49
C LEU A 288 5.75 -17.21 -17.13
N PRO A 289 6.28 -18.39 -17.53
CA PRO A 289 7.66 -18.73 -17.26
C PRO A 289 8.60 -17.97 -18.18
N VAL A 290 9.73 -17.54 -17.64
CA VAL A 290 10.88 -16.99 -18.37
C VAL A 290 12.02 -17.92 -18.05
N ASN A 291 12.56 -18.61 -19.07
CA ASN A 291 13.57 -19.67 -18.90
C ASN A 291 13.12 -20.77 -17.92
N GLY A 292 11.84 -21.17 -17.98
CA GLY A 292 11.28 -22.23 -17.13
C GLY A 292 10.80 -21.77 -15.74
N VAL A 293 11.14 -20.56 -15.29
CA VAL A 293 10.78 -20.07 -13.95
C VAL A 293 9.68 -19.00 -14.05
N SER A 294 8.61 -19.16 -13.26
CA SER A 294 7.49 -18.21 -13.25
C SER A 294 7.90 -16.84 -12.69
N ASN A 295 7.30 -15.75 -13.18
CA ASN A 295 7.55 -14.41 -12.62
C ASN A 295 7.22 -14.30 -11.12
N ALA A 296 6.20 -15.00 -10.65
CA ALA A 296 5.88 -15.10 -9.22
C ALA A 296 7.02 -15.73 -8.40
N GLU A 297 7.70 -16.73 -8.96
CA GLU A 297 8.83 -17.40 -8.32
C GLU A 297 10.10 -16.56 -8.38
N ARG A 298 10.41 -15.97 -9.54
CA ARG A 298 11.51 -14.98 -9.68
C ARG A 298 11.36 -13.83 -8.68
N THR A 299 10.13 -13.35 -8.48
CA THR A 299 9.84 -12.29 -7.49
C THR A 299 10.06 -12.80 -6.07
N LEU A 300 9.57 -13.99 -5.73
CA LEU A 300 9.76 -14.58 -4.40
C LEU A 300 11.23 -14.86 -4.09
N GLU A 301 11.99 -15.37 -5.05
CA GLU A 301 13.43 -15.59 -4.93
C GLU A 301 14.18 -14.30 -4.71
N GLU A 302 13.79 -13.22 -5.39
CA GLU A 302 14.39 -11.92 -5.18
C GLU A 302 14.10 -11.41 -3.77
N ILE A 303 12.85 -11.48 -3.30
CA ILE A 303 12.49 -11.11 -1.91
C ILE A 303 13.29 -11.94 -0.90
N ALA A 304 13.47 -13.24 -1.16
CA ALA A 304 14.24 -14.14 -0.29
C ALA A 304 15.71 -13.78 -0.12
N LYS A 305 16.31 -13.02 -1.06
CA LYS A 305 17.69 -12.53 -0.92
C LYS A 305 17.78 -11.26 -0.06
N LEU A 306 16.66 -10.56 0.13
CA LEU A 306 16.60 -9.23 0.75
C LEU A 306 16.17 -9.29 2.22
N ILE A 307 15.50 -10.38 2.60
CA ILE A 307 15.04 -10.68 3.95
C ILE A 307 16.07 -11.60 4.60
#